data_AF-A0A383AN88-F1
#
_entry.id   AF-A0A383AN88-F1
#
_cell.length_a   1.000
_cell.length_b   1.000
_cell.length_c   1.000
_cell.angle_alpha   90.00
_cell.angle_beta   90.00
_cell.angle_gamma   90.00
#
_symmetry.space_group_name_H-M   'P 1'
#
loop_
_entity.id
_entity.type
_entity.pdbx_description
1 polymer ?
#
loop_
_entity_poly.entity_id
_entity_poly.type
_entity_poly.pdbx_seq_one_letter_code
_entity_poly.pdbx_strand_id
1 'polypeptide(L)' 'MHFTKKNAGEKRKDFVNNLKEKKLLRFPGAYNPLCAKLIAEIGFDGVYISGGVMSNDL' A
#
# COMPACT_ATOMS: atom_id res chain seq x y z
N MET A 1 -13.13 -4.17 10.11
CA MET A 1 -12.10 -4.79 9.25
C MET A 1 -10.98 -5.27 10.18
N HIS A 2 -10.92 -6.57 10.47
CA HIS A 2 -10.28 -7.17 11.66
C HIS A 2 -8.79 -6.83 11.89
N PHE A 3 -8.07 -6.37 10.85
CA PHE A 3 -6.62 -6.15 10.90
C PHE A 3 -6.18 -4.70 10.60
N THR A 4 -7.09 -3.77 10.33
CA THR A 4 -6.74 -2.38 9.97
C THR A 4 -6.98 -1.43 11.14
N LYS A 5 -5.98 -0.61 11.45
CA LYS A 5 -6.08 0.45 12.47
C LYS A 5 -6.70 1.74 11.93
N LYS A 6 -6.62 1.97 10.62
CA LYS A 6 -7.14 3.16 9.93
C LYS A 6 -8.32 2.82 9.03
N ASN A 7 -9.30 3.71 8.97
CA ASN A 7 -10.39 3.63 8.00
C ASN A 7 -9.93 4.10 6.60
N ALA A 8 -10.78 3.92 5.58
CA ALA A 8 -10.43 4.28 4.20
C ALA A 8 -10.22 5.80 4.00
N GLY A 9 -10.95 6.64 4.73
CA GLY A 9 -10.81 8.10 4.67
C GLY A 9 -9.47 8.58 5.22
N GLU A 10 -9.07 8.04 6.38
CA GLU A 10 -7.77 8.34 7.01
C GLU A 10 -6.60 7.96 6.09
N LYS A 11 -6.64 6.76 5.49
CA LYS A 11 -5.61 6.31 4.54
C LYS A 11 -5.44 7.27 3.36
N ARG A 12 -6.55 7.76 2.80
CA ARG A 12 -6.52 8.73 1.68
C ARG A 12 -5.98 10.08 2.12
N LYS A 13 -6.38 10.56 3.30
CA LYS A 13 -5.89 11.82 3.86
C LYS A 13 -4.38 11.80 4.07
N ASP A 14 -3.87 10.72 4.67
CA ASP A 14 -2.44 10.55 4.90
C ASP A 14 -1.65 10.49 3.58
N PHE A 15 -2.17 9.77 2.59
CA PHE A 15 -1.56 9.71 1.26
C PHE A 15 -1.45 11.09 0.61
N VAL A 16 -2.55 11.88 0.63
CA VAL A 16 -2.54 13.24 0.08
C VAL A 16 -1.57 14.15 0.83
N ASN A 17 -1.46 14.02 2.15
CA ASN A 17 -0.48 14.78 2.94
C ASN A 17 0.95 14.42 2.56
N ASN A 18 1.27 13.12 2.48
CA ASN A 18 2.60 12.64 2.09
C ASN A 18 3.01 13.11 0.68
N LEU A 19 2.06 13.18 -0.26
CA LEU A 19 2.33 13.72 -1.60
C LEU A 19 2.68 15.22 -1.59
N LYS A 20 2.12 15.99 -0.65
CA LYS A 20 2.42 17.43 -0.52
C LYS A 20 3.80 17.70 0.06
N GLU A 21 4.37 16.75 0.81
CA GLU A 21 5.71 16.87 1.39
C GLU A 21 6.84 16.81 0.35
N LYS A 22 6.53 16.57 -0.94
CA LYS A 22 7.49 16.48 -2.06
C LYS A 22 8.61 15.46 -1.83
N LYS A 23 8.36 14.46 -0.99
CA LYS A 23 9.25 13.31 -0.76
C LYS A 23 8.95 12.20 -1.77
N LEU A 24 9.97 11.49 -2.21
CA LEU A 24 9.79 10.25 -2.97
C LEU A 24 9.17 9.17 -2.07
N LEU A 25 7.96 8.75 -2.40
CA LEU A 25 7.27 7.67 -1.69
C LEU A 25 7.47 6.34 -2.43
N ARG A 26 7.72 5.27 -1.68
CA ARG A 26 8.00 3.95 -2.22
C ARG A 26 6.78 3.03 -2.04
N PHE A 27 6.22 2.60 -3.17
CA PHE A 27 5.04 1.74 -3.25
C PHE A 27 5.35 0.46 -4.04
N PRO A 28 6.01 -0.54 -3.45
CA PRO A 28 6.25 -1.80 -4.12
C PRO A 28 4.94 -2.53 -4.45
N GLY A 29 5.00 -3.35 -5.51
CA GLY A 29 3.88 -4.13 -6.00
C GLY A 29 3.51 -5.28 -5.06
N ALA A 30 2.25 -5.39 -4.71
CA ALA A 30 1.66 -6.56 -4.06
C ALA A 30 0.65 -7.21 -5.01
N TYR A 31 0.70 -8.54 -5.14
CA TYR A 31 -0.23 -9.33 -5.94
C TYR A 31 -1.15 -10.23 -5.08
N ASN A 32 -0.85 -10.35 -3.78
CA ASN A 32 -1.71 -11.03 -2.81
C ASN A 32 -1.67 -10.32 -1.43
N PRO A 33 -2.61 -10.64 -0.50
CA PRO A 33 -2.67 -9.99 0.81
C PRO A 33 -1.45 -10.22 1.72
N LEU A 34 -0.77 -11.37 1.60
CA LEU A 34 0.40 -11.67 2.41
C LEU A 34 1.60 -10.81 2.02
N CYS A 35 1.82 -10.60 0.72
CA CYS A 35 2.82 -9.66 0.21
C CYS A 35 2.54 -8.24 0.68
N ALA A 36 1.27 -7.79 0.64
CA ALA A 36 0.90 -6.47 1.13
C ALA A 36 1.18 -6.29 2.63
N LYS A 37 0.94 -7.33 3.44
CA LYS A 37 1.28 -7.34 4.87
C LYS A 37 2.79 -7.26 5.09
N LEU A 38 3.58 -8.05 4.37
CA LEU A 38 5.04 -8.04 4.46
C LEU A 38 5.62 -6.67 4.07
N ILE A 39 5.14 -6.07 2.97
CA ILE A 39 5.55 -4.72 2.55
C ILE A 39 5.28 -3.69 3.66
N ALA A 40 4.12 -3.78 4.32
CA ALA A 40 3.78 -2.89 5.43
C ALA A 40 4.68 -3.12 6.65
N GLU A 41 5.02 -4.38 6.97
CA GLU A 41 5.92 -4.73 8.08
C GLU A 41 7.37 -4.28 7.82
N ILE A 42 7.83 -4.28 6.57
CA ILE A 42 9.15 -3.74 6.17
C ILE A 42 9.20 -2.21 6.34
N GLY A 43 8.06 -1.53 6.34
CA GLY A 43 7.99 -0.07 6.55
C GLY A 43 8.10 0.77 5.28
N PHE A 44 7.58 0.26 4.15
CA PHE A 44 7.39 1.08 2.96
C PHE A 44 6.26 2.12 3.14
N ASP A 45 6.27 3.18 2.32
CA ASP A 45 5.30 4.28 2.42
C ASP A 45 3.88 3.85 1.99
N GLY A 46 3.78 2.75 1.22
CA GLY A 46 2.53 2.07 0.92
C GLY A 46 2.69 0.87 0.00
N VAL A 47 1.58 0.38 -0.54
CA VAL A 47 1.52 -0.77 -1.46
C VAL A 47 0.84 -0.37 -2.76
N TYR A 48 1.35 -0.85 -3.89
CA TYR A 48 0.67 -0.77 -5.19
C TYR A 48 0.11 -2.14 -5.54
N ILE A 49 -1.16 -2.23 -5.94
CA ILE A 49 -1.75 -3.51 -6.34
C ILE A 49 -1.43 -3.77 -7.81
N SER A 50 -0.58 -4.78 -8.05
CA SER A 50 -0.06 -5.06 -9.39
C SER A 50 -1.04 -5.91 -10.20
N GLY A 51 -1.88 -5.27 -11.02
CA GLY A 51 -2.82 -5.97 -11.88
C GLY A 51 -2.16 -6.96 -12.84
N GLY A 52 -1.02 -6.60 -13.44
CA GLY A 52 -0.30 -7.48 -14.38
C GLY A 52 0.26 -8.74 -13.72
N VAL A 53 0.80 -8.63 -12.49
CA VAL A 53 1.29 -9.81 -11.75
C VAL A 53 0.11 -10.66 -11.28
N MET A 54 -0.98 -10.04 -10.81
CA MET A 54 -2.20 -10.76 -10.45
C MET A 54 -2.78 -11.54 -11.63
N SER A 55 -2.80 -10.96 -12.84
CA SER A 55 -3.27 -11.65 -14.05
C SER A 55 -2.36 -12.80 -14.50
N ASN A 56 -1.10 -12.83 -14.06
CA ASN A 56 -0.15 -13.90 -14.39
C ASN A 56 -0.10 -14.99 -13.29
N ASP A 57 -0.48 -14.65 -12.06
CA ASP A 57 -0.49 -15.57 -10.90
C ASP A 57 -1.75 -16.44 -10.85
N LEU A 58 -2.85 -15.98 -11.46
CA LEU A 58 -4.13 -16.69 -11.61
C LEU A 58 -4.16 -17.56 -12.87
#